data_AF-A0A4R8T1Y1-F1
#
_entry.id   AF-A0A4R8T1Y1-F1
#
_cell.length_a   1.000
_cell.length_b   1.000
_cell.length_c   1.000
_cell.angle_alpha   90.00
_cell.angle_beta   90.00
_cell.angle_gamma   90.00
#
_symmetry.space_group_name_H-M   'P 1'
#
loop_
_entity.id
_entity.type
_entity.pdbx_description
1 polymer ?
#
loop_
_entity_poly.entity_id
_entity_poly.type
_entity_poly.pdbx_seq_one_letter_code
_entity_poly.pdbx_strand_id
1 'polypeptide(L)'
;MQPLAFILTAVFASTVTAQNCHYWLQEKSTGKNVLQGCLGKNEGKTAFVNGQSIYLQARSDCSVSVGNTGYNTGVVGFNAHYDGPC
;
A
#
# COMPACT_ATOMS: atom_id res chain seq x y z
N MET A 1 -32.56 -45.37 -4.15
CA MET A 1 -31.62 -44.42 -4.78
C MET A 1 -31.62 -43.16 -3.91
N GLN A 2 -30.56 -42.95 -3.14
CA GLN A 2 -30.50 -41.93 -2.09
C GLN A 2 -29.70 -40.73 -2.63
N PRO A 3 -30.21 -39.48 -2.58
CA PRO A 3 -29.44 -38.34 -3.05
C PRO A 3 -28.41 -37.96 -1.97
N LEU A 4 -27.13 -38.19 -2.27
CA LEU A 4 -26.01 -37.66 -1.52
C LEU A 4 -25.92 -36.15 -1.81
N ALA A 5 -26.31 -35.33 -0.83
CA ALA A 5 -26.07 -33.91 -0.86
C ALA A 5 -24.56 -33.65 -0.71
N PHE A 6 -23.89 -33.35 -1.83
CA PHE A 6 -22.54 -32.79 -1.83
C PHE A 6 -22.62 -31.34 -1.32
N ILE A 7 -22.31 -31.14 -0.04
CA ILE A 7 -22.11 -29.80 0.51
C ILE A 7 -20.69 -29.39 0.13
N LEU A 8 -20.59 -28.54 -0.90
CA LEU A 8 -19.34 -27.94 -1.34
C LEU A 8 -18.96 -26.84 -0.34
N THR A 9 -18.25 -27.18 0.73
CA THR A 9 -17.64 -26.19 1.63
C THR A 9 -16.44 -25.55 0.94
N ALA A 10 -16.69 -24.50 0.17
CA ALA A 10 -15.66 -23.58 -0.29
C ALA A 10 -15.19 -22.75 0.92
N VAL A 11 -14.19 -23.25 1.66
CA VAL A 11 -13.50 -22.46 2.68
C VAL A 11 -12.42 -21.64 1.98
N PHE A 12 -12.82 -20.56 1.33
CA PHE A 12 -11.91 -19.45 1.06
C PHE A 12 -11.97 -18.50 2.24
N ALA A 13 -11.32 -18.90 3.33
CA ALA A 13 -10.96 -17.98 4.40
C ALA A 13 -9.43 -17.94 4.43
N SER A 14 -8.85 -17.27 3.46
CA SER A 14 -7.52 -16.69 3.62
C SER A 14 -7.63 -15.70 4.78
N THR A 15 -7.36 -16.18 5.99
CA THR A 15 -7.13 -15.33 7.16
C THR A 15 -5.85 -14.53 6.91
N VAL A 16 -5.97 -13.43 6.16
CA VAL A 16 -4.94 -12.40 6.11
C VAL A 16 -5.41 -11.30 7.05
N THR A 17 -5.24 -11.50 8.35
CA THR A 17 -5.33 -10.42 9.34
C THR A 17 -4.09 -9.52 9.33
N ALA A 18 -3.50 -9.31 8.15
CA ALA A 18 -2.67 -8.16 7.85
C ALA A 18 -3.48 -7.31 6.87
N GLN A 19 -4.32 -6.41 7.39
CA GLN A 19 -5.03 -5.43 6.57
C GLN A 19 -3.98 -4.47 6.00
N ASN A 20 -3.45 -4.79 4.82
CA ASN A 20 -2.46 -3.95 4.16
C ASN A 20 -3.19 -2.75 3.56
N CYS A 21 -2.49 -1.64 3.42
CA CYS A 21 -3.02 -0.40 2.90
C CYS A 21 -2.51 -0.24 1.46
N HIS A 22 -3.43 -0.31 0.49
CA HIS A 22 -3.12 0.02 -0.90
C HIS A 22 -2.92 1.53 -1.03
N TYR A 23 -1.87 1.93 -1.73
CA TYR A 23 -1.55 3.33 -1.96
C TYR A 23 -1.13 3.60 -3.39
N TRP A 24 -1.37 4.84 -3.81
CA TRP A 24 -0.82 5.43 -5.02
C TRP A 24 0.13 6.56 -4.65
N LEU A 25 1.22 6.63 -5.39
CA LEU A 25 2.15 7.73 -5.34
C LEU A 25 1.95 8.61 -6.56
N GLN A 26 1.70 9.89 -6.33
CA GLN A 26 1.54 10.89 -7.36
C GLN A 26 2.71 11.87 -7.32
N GLU A 27 3.28 12.17 -8.47
CA GLU A 27 4.28 13.22 -8.60
C GLU A 27 3.62 14.60 -8.57
N LYS A 28 4.10 15.50 -7.71
CA LYS A 28 3.51 16.85 -7.51
C LYS A 28 3.68 17.75 -8.72
N SER A 29 4.79 17.63 -9.45
CA SER A 29 5.10 18.50 -10.59
C SER A 29 4.21 18.20 -11.80
N THR A 30 3.85 16.93 -12.02
CA THR A 30 3.10 16.49 -13.20
C THR A 30 1.68 16.04 -12.89
N GLY A 31 1.35 15.79 -11.62
CA GLY A 31 0.07 15.21 -11.19
C GLY A 31 -0.12 13.75 -11.61
N LYS A 32 0.92 13.08 -12.13
CA LYS A 32 0.82 11.70 -12.62
C LYS A 32 1.08 10.71 -11.49
N ASN A 33 0.34 9.61 -11.52
CA ASN A 33 0.62 8.45 -10.68
C ASN A 33 1.89 7.77 -11.21
N VAL A 34 2.88 7.63 -10.34
CA VAL A 34 4.22 7.12 -10.68
C VAL A 34 4.51 5.77 -10.02
N LEU A 35 3.81 5.45 -8.94
CA LEU A 35 3.96 4.18 -8.23
C LEU A 35 2.62 3.79 -7.58
N GLN A 36 2.38 2.50 -7.42
CA GLN A 36 1.33 1.97 -6.55
C GLN A 36 1.86 0.74 -5.82
N GLY A 37 1.26 0.42 -4.68
CA GLY A 37 1.62 -0.79 -3.96
C GLY A 37 0.85 -0.97 -2.67
N CYS A 38 1.27 -1.96 -1.89
CA CYS A 38 0.70 -2.25 -0.58
C CYS A 38 1.75 -2.07 0.50
N LEU A 39 1.35 -1.46 1.62
CA LEU A 39 2.14 -1.30 2.83
C LEU A 39 1.35 -1.88 4.00
N GLY A 40 1.99 -2.67 4.86
CA GLY A 40 1.38 -3.10 6.10
C GLY A 40 1.07 -1.92 7.02
N LYS A 41 0.07 -2.08 7.89
CA LYS A 41 -0.21 -1.09 8.94
C LYS A 41 1.01 -0.90 9.85
N ASN A 42 1.36 0.35 10.11
CA ASN A 42 2.58 0.75 10.85
C ASN A 42 3.88 0.32 10.17
N GLU A 43 3.85 -0.06 8.90
CA GLU A 43 5.04 -0.36 8.12
C GLU A 43 5.56 0.92 7.47
N GLY A 44 6.89 1.01 7.36
CA GLY A 44 7.51 2.01 6.52
C GLY A 44 8.59 1.41 5.65
N LYS A 45 8.68 1.92 4.41
CA LYS A 45 9.50 1.38 3.34
C LYS A 45 10.15 2.51 2.56
N THR A 46 11.42 2.33 2.22
CA THR A 46 12.10 3.21 1.27
C THR A 46 11.78 2.80 -0.16
N ALA A 47 11.43 3.76 -1.00
CA ALA A 47 11.23 3.58 -2.43
C ALA A 47 12.13 4.54 -3.22
N PHE A 48 12.55 4.13 -4.41
CA PHE A 48 13.27 4.99 -5.34
C PHE A 48 12.38 5.26 -6.56
N VAL A 49 11.98 6.52 -6.73
CA VAL A 49 10.99 6.93 -7.74
C VAL A 49 11.53 8.16 -8.47
N ASN A 50 11.55 8.11 -9.80
CA ASN A 50 12.02 9.21 -10.67
C ASN A 50 13.38 9.82 -10.24
N GLY A 51 14.33 8.97 -9.80
CA GLY A 51 15.66 9.44 -9.40
C GLY A 51 15.75 9.94 -7.94
N GLN A 52 14.64 9.94 -7.19
CA GLN A 52 14.60 10.37 -5.80
C GLN A 52 14.33 9.18 -4.87
N SER A 53 15.13 9.08 -3.80
CA SER A 53 14.86 8.17 -2.68
C SER A 53 13.88 8.83 -1.70
N ILE A 54 12.77 8.16 -1.44
CA ILE A 54 11.70 8.61 -0.54
C ILE A 54 11.38 7.53 0.49
N TYR A 55 10.85 7.95 1.63
CA TYR A 55 10.34 7.07 2.66
C TYR A 55 8.82 7.12 2.68
N LEU A 56 8.19 5.95 2.62
CA LEU A 56 6.75 5.77 2.67
C LEU A 56 6.41 5.14 4.00
N GLN A 57 5.38 5.64 4.67
CA GLN A 57 4.91 5.07 5.92
C GLN A 57 3.40 4.97 5.91
N ALA A 58 2.88 3.78 6.14
CA ALA A 58 1.47 3.57 6.40
C ALA A 58 1.24 3.54 7.92
N ARG A 59 0.30 4.33 8.40
CA ARG A 59 -0.14 4.30 9.80
C ARG A 59 -1.19 3.22 10.05
N SER A 60 -1.57 3.04 11.30
CA SER A 60 -2.60 2.07 11.72
C SER A 60 -3.99 2.33 11.10
N ASP A 61 -4.29 3.59 10.78
CA ASP A 61 -5.51 4.05 10.10
C ASP A 61 -5.41 4.00 8.57
N CYS A 62 -4.34 3.39 8.03
CA CYS A 62 -4.01 3.37 6.61
C CYS A 62 -3.76 4.75 5.98
N SER A 63 -3.59 5.81 6.76
CA SER A 63 -3.03 7.05 6.23
C SER A 63 -1.58 6.79 5.80
N VAL A 64 -1.27 7.12 4.53
CA VAL A 64 0.07 6.95 3.97
C VAL A 64 0.73 8.31 3.86
N SER A 65 1.90 8.44 4.46
CA SER A 65 2.74 9.61 4.33
C SER A 65 3.96 9.32 3.46
N VAL A 66 4.43 10.36 2.79
CA VAL A 66 5.70 10.35 2.06
C VAL A 66 6.61 11.40 2.65
N GLY A 67 7.83 10.99 2.95
CA GLY A 67 8.90 11.81 3.47
C GLY A 67 10.20 11.54 2.73
N ASN A 68 11.26 12.22 3.14
CA ASN A 68 12.59 11.82 2.69
C ASN A 68 13.10 10.65 3.51
N THR A 69 14.00 9.88 2.91
CA THR A 69 14.90 9.03 3.69
C THR A 69 15.84 9.93 4.49
N GLY A 70 16.25 9.54 5.70
CA GLY A 70 17.06 10.38 6.60
C GLY A 70 18.41 10.89 6.02
N TYR A 71 18.79 10.41 4.83
CA TYR A 71 19.98 10.84 4.09
C TYR A 71 19.69 11.88 3.00
N ASN A 72 18.42 12.15 2.69
CA ASN A 72 17.98 13.14 1.72
C ASN A 72 17.19 14.24 2.44
N THR A 73 17.54 15.50 2.26
CA THR A 73 16.83 16.65 2.86
C THR A 73 16.13 17.51 1.81
N GLY A 74 16.12 17.08 0.55
CA GLY A 74 15.46 17.80 -0.56
C GLY A 74 13.95 17.89 -0.41
N VAL A 75 13.29 18.70 -1.23
CA VAL A 75 11.83 18.79 -1.22
C VAL A 75 11.23 17.44 -1.65
N VAL A 76 10.25 16.94 -0.89
CA VAL A 76 9.51 15.73 -1.26
C VAL A 76 8.58 16.05 -2.43
N GLY A 77 8.96 15.59 -3.63
CA GLY A 77 8.25 15.85 -4.89
C GLY A 77 7.00 15.01 -5.11
N PHE A 78 6.56 14.23 -4.13
CA PHE A 78 5.46 13.27 -4.29
C PHE A 78 4.39 13.46 -3.22
N ASN A 79 3.17 13.03 -3.55
CA ASN A 79 2.06 12.82 -2.63
C ASN A 79 1.77 11.32 -2.57
N ALA A 80 1.39 10.83 -1.39
CA ALA A 80 0.85 9.49 -1.23
C ALA A 80 -0.65 9.57 -0.97
N HIS A 81 -1.40 8.68 -1.61
CA HIS A 81 -2.85 8.58 -1.48
C HIS A 81 -3.21 7.15 -1.11
N TYR A 82 -4.05 7.00 -0.10
CA TYR A 82 -4.67 5.72 0.22
C TYR A 82 -5.83 5.47 -0.74
N ASP A 83 -5.93 4.25 -1.25
CA ASP A 83 -6.92 3.86 -2.27
C ASP A 83 -7.78 2.65 -1.86
N GLY A 84 -7.40 1.93 -0.81
CA GLY A 84 -8.21 0.85 -0.28
C GLY A 84 -7.42 -0.21 0.47
N PRO A 85 -8.08 -1.26 0.95
CA PRO A 85 -7.39 -2.42 1.50
C PRO A 85 -6.66 -3.19 0.39
N CYS A 86 -5.56 -3.80 0.81
CA CYS A 86 -4.83 -4.86 0.12
C CYS A 86 -4.86 -6.08 1.06
#